data_AF-A0A497FRY7-F1
#
_entry.id   AF-A0A497FRY7-F1
#
_cell.length_a   1.000
_cell.length_b   1.000
_cell.length_c   1.000
_cell.angle_alpha   90.00
_cell.angle_beta   90.00
_cell.angle_gamma   90.00
#
_symmetry.space_group_name_H-M   'P 1'
#
loop_
_entity.id
_entity.type
_entity.pdbx_description
1 polymer ?
#
loop_
_entity_poly.entity_id
_entity_poly.type
_entity_poly.pdbx_seq_one_letter_code
_entity_poly.pdbx_strand_id
1 'polypeptide(L)' 'MRLIELLARLDWRMILRDAIERRPSSWSERPVIEWRNAGDCIYCAVVEALRDAGIDPYKARVVGGERDASP' A
#
# COMPACT_ATOMS: atom_id res chain seq x y z
N MET A 1 -8.95 14.24 6.08
CA MET A 1 -8.88 12.79 6.36
C MET A 1 -7.44 12.43 6.61
N ARG A 2 -7.13 11.80 7.74
CA ARG A 2 -5.76 11.34 8.05
C ARG A 2 -5.48 10.05 7.27
N LEU A 3 -4.21 9.77 6.97
CA LEU A 3 -3.80 8.55 6.28
C LEU A 3 -4.38 7.29 6.95
N ILE A 4 -4.31 7.21 8.27
CA ILE A 4 -4.84 6.07 9.04
C ILE A 4 -6.35 5.87 8.85
N GLU A 5 -7.12 6.95 8.70
CA GLU A 5 -8.58 6.90 8.51
C GLU A 5 -8.95 6.48 7.08
N LEU A 6 -8.11 6.83 6.09
CA LEU A 6 -8.25 6.35 4.73
C LEU A 6 -7.91 4.87 4.67
N LEU A 7 -6.76 4.47 5.22
CA LEU A 7 -6.32 3.07 5.28
C LEU A 7 -7.34 2.18 6.01
N ALA A 8 -7.93 2.66 7.11
CA ALA A 8 -8.93 1.89 7.85
C ALA A 8 -10.25 1.65 7.08
N ARG A 9 -10.51 2.43 6.01
CA ARG A 9 -11.72 2.31 5.17
C ARG A 9 -11.51 1.47 3.91
N LEU A 10 -10.28 1.08 3.62
CA LEU A 10 -9.97 0.25 2.47
C LEU A 10 -10.49 -1.18 2.67
N ASP A 11 -11.01 -1.80 1.61
CA ASP A 11 -11.29 -3.23 1.60
C ASP A 11 -9.99 -4.01 1.44
N TRP A 12 -9.31 -4.22 2.57
CA TRP A 12 -8.06 -4.97 2.63
C TRP A 12 -8.19 -6.40 2.14
N ARG A 13 -9.38 -7.01 2.23
CA ARG A 13 -9.57 -8.39 1.77
C ARG A 13 -9.53 -8.45 0.25
N MET A 14 -10.15 -7.48 -0.43
CA MET A 14 -10.09 -7.36 -1.88
C MET A 14 -8.69 -6.98 -2.33
N ILE A 15 -8.08 -5.96 -1.71
CA ILE A 15 -6.71 -5.51 -2.03
C ILE A 15 -5.68 -6.65 -1.89
N LEU A 16 -5.76 -7.44 -0.82
CA LEU A 16 -4.85 -8.59 -0.63
C LEU A 16 -5.10 -9.68 -1.66
N ARG A 17 -6.35 -9.93 -2.04
CA ARG A 17 -6.69 -10.88 -3.11
C ARG A 17 -6.08 -10.45 -4.43
N ASP A 18 -6.28 -9.20 -4.82
CA ASP A 18 -5.76 -8.65 -6.07
C ASP A 18 -4.22 -8.68 -6.09
N ALA A 19 -3.58 -8.36 -4.96
CA ALA A 19 -2.13 -8.42 -4.81
C ALA A 19 -1.58 -9.85 -4.95
N ILE A 20 -2.31 -10.86 -4.46
CA ILE A 20 -1.95 -12.28 -4.60
C ILE A 20 -2.15 -12.73 -6.05
N GLU A 21 -3.29 -12.41 -6.66
CA GLU A 21 -3.63 -12.79 -8.04
C GLU A 21 -2.65 -12.20 -9.06
N ARG A 22 -2.18 -10.96 -8.83
CA ARG A 22 -1.19 -10.30 -9.70
C ARG A 22 0.17 -10.95 -9.68
N ARG A 23 0.58 -11.55 -8.56
CA ARG A 23 1.93 -12.11 -8.43
C ARG A 23 1.98 -13.34 -7.52
N PRO A 24 1.30 -14.45 -7.86
CA PRO A 24 1.17 -15.61 -6.97
C PRO A 24 2.51 -16.15 -6.46
N SER A 25 3.56 -16.08 -7.30
CA SER A 25 4.92 -16.49 -6.97
C SER A 25 5.62 -15.68 -5.89
N SER A 26 5.16 -14.44 -5.62
CA SER A 26 5.65 -13.61 -4.51
C SER A 26 4.95 -13.91 -3.19
N TRP A 27 4.01 -14.88 -3.19
CA TRP A 27 3.20 -15.28 -2.05
C TRP A 27 3.21 -16.80 -1.77
N SER A 28 3.89 -17.60 -2.60
CA SER A 28 3.70 -19.06 -2.65
C SER A 28 4.64 -19.89 -1.78
N GLU A 29 5.88 -19.45 -1.54
CA GLU A 29 6.87 -20.30 -0.84
C GLU A 29 7.06 -19.87 0.61
N ARG A 30 7.33 -18.58 0.85
CA ARG A 30 7.51 -18.04 2.21
C ARG A 30 6.93 -16.63 2.28
N PRO A 31 5.60 -16.45 2.21
CA PRO A 31 4.97 -15.14 2.07
C PRO A 31 5.49 -14.12 3.09
N VAL A 32 5.63 -14.49 4.37
CA VAL A 32 6.14 -13.60 5.44
C VAL A 32 7.60 -13.16 5.24
N ILE A 33 8.43 -13.96 4.55
CA ILE A 33 9.85 -13.66 4.27
C ILE A 33 10.00 -12.98 2.90
N GLU A 34 9.19 -13.38 1.93
CA GLU A 34 9.06 -12.81 0.59
C GLU A 34 8.31 -11.48 0.57
N TRP A 35 7.89 -10.99 1.73
CA TRP A 35 7.13 -9.75 1.92
C TRP A 35 7.73 -8.52 1.23
N ARG A 36 9.04 -8.52 0.95
CA ARG A 36 9.68 -7.47 0.12
C ARG A 36 9.12 -7.39 -1.31
N ASN A 37 8.75 -8.53 -1.91
CA ASN A 37 8.11 -8.65 -3.22
C ASN A 37 6.57 -8.71 -3.14
N ALA A 38 6.02 -8.70 -1.93
CA ALA A 38 4.58 -8.65 -1.67
C ALA A 38 4.13 -7.21 -1.37
N GLY A 39 5.02 -6.41 -0.77
CA GLY A 39 4.76 -5.02 -0.39
C GLY A 39 4.55 -4.08 -1.58
N ASP A 40 5.26 -4.28 -2.68
CA ASP A 40 5.03 -3.56 -3.94
C ASP A 40 3.65 -3.91 -4.54
N CYS A 41 3.26 -5.18 -4.49
CA CYS A 41 1.96 -5.65 -4.96
C CYS A 41 0.81 -5.07 -4.13
N ILE A 42 0.96 -5.03 -2.80
CA ILE A 42 0.00 -4.36 -1.90
C ILE A 42 -0.07 -2.87 -2.22
N TYR A 43 1.07 -2.19 -2.35
CA TYR A 43 1.11 -0.76 -2.67
C TYR A 43 0.39 -0.46 -4.00
N CYS A 44 0.68 -1.22 -5.05
CA CYS A 44 0.02 -1.08 -6.35
C CYS A 44 -1.49 -1.28 -6.25
N ALA A 45 -1.94 -2.32 -5.54
CA ALA A 45 -3.37 -2.60 -5.35
C ALA A 45 -4.08 -1.47 -4.56
N VAL A 46 -3.41 -0.89 -3.55
CA VAL A 46 -3.93 0.29 -2.83
C VAL A 46 -4.04 1.50 -3.76
N VAL A 47 -3.02 1.77 -4.58
CA VAL A 47 -3.01 2.90 -5.53
C VAL A 47 -4.17 2.77 -6.54
N GLU A 48 -4.43 1.56 -7.03
CA GLU A 48 -5.52 1.28 -7.96
C GLU A 48 -6.88 1.43 -7.29
N ALA A 49 -7.08 0.84 -6.11
CA ALA A 49 -8.33 1.00 -5.36
C ALA A 49 -8.66 2.48 -5.08
N LEU A 50 -7.64 3.32 -4.81
CA LEU A 50 -7.83 4.76 -4.65
C LEU A 50 -8.23 5.45 -5.96
N ARG A 51 -7.57 5.10 -7.07
CA ARG A 51 -7.90 5.64 -8.40
C ARG A 51 -9.31 5.28 -8.84
N ASP A 52 -9.74 4.04 -8.62
CA ASP A 52 -11.08 3.55 -8.95
C ASP A 52 -12.16 4.27 -8.12
N ALA A 53 -11.82 4.68 -6.89
CA ALA A 53 -12.66 5.51 -6.04
C ALA A 53 -12.60 7.02 -6.40
N GLY A 54 -11.88 7.42 -7.45
CA GLY A 54 -11.72 8.82 -7.87
C GLY A 54 -10.79 9.65 -6.99
N ILE A 55 -9.99 9.01 -6.13
CA ILE A 55 -9.02 9.66 -5.25
C ILE A 55 -7.64 9.63 -5.93
N ASP A 56 -7.04 10.80 -6.13
CA ASP A 56 -5.68 10.91 -6.64
C ASP A 56 -4.65 10.73 -5.50
N PRO A 57 -3.88 9.63 -5.47
CA PRO A 57 -2.93 9.37 -4.40
C PRO A 57 -1.69 10.28 -4.42
N TYR A 58 -1.46 11.04 -5.50
CA TYR A 58 -0.30 11.93 -5.64
C TYR A 58 -0.60 13.39 -5.33
N LYS A 59 -1.88 13.75 -5.11
CA LYS A 59 -2.28 15.12 -4.75
C LYS A 59 -1.80 15.54 -3.37
N ALA A 60 -1.56 14.59 -2.47
CA ALA A 60 -1.08 14.88 -1.13
C ALA A 60 0.45 14.97 -1.11
N ARG A 61 0.99 16.19 -0.99
CA ARG A 61 2.42 16.39 -0.78
C ARG A 61 2.78 16.02 0.65
N VAL A 62 3.55 14.94 0.83
CA VAL A 62 4.16 14.62 2.12
C VAL A 62 5.34 15.57 2.32
N VAL A 63 5.16 16.59 3.15
CA VAL A 63 6.28 17.40 3.63
C VAL A 63 7.00 16.55 4.67
N GLY A 64 8.16 15.98 4.31
CA GLY A 64 8.99 15.25 5.26
C GLY A 64 9.36 16.21 6.39
N GLY A 65 8.97 15.88 7.63
CA GLY A 65 9.49 16.59 8.78
C GLY A 65 11.00 16.42 8.78
N GLU A 66 11.73 17.54 8.77
CA GLU A 66 13.13 17.55 9.15
C GLU A 66 13.21 16.79 10.48
N ARG A 67 13.79 15.59 10.45
CA ARG A 67 14.23 14.99 11.70
C ARG A 67 15.35 15.90 12.15
N ASP A 68 15.08 16.72 13.15
CA ASP A 68 16.11 17.45 13.87
C ASP A 68 17.21 16.44 14.17
N ALA A 69 18.32 16.58 13.44
CA ALA A 69 19.56 15.91 13.75
C ALA A 69 20.04 16.57 15.04
N SER A 70 19.57 16.05 16.17
CA SER A 70 20.06 16.45 17.47
C SER A 70 21.56 16.07 17.54
N PRO A 71 22.43 17.01 17.93
CA PRO A 71 23.89 16.89 17.81
C PRO A 71 24.49 15.76 18.66
#